data_AF-A0AAU5VX57-F1
#
_entry.id   AF-A0AAU5VX57-F1
#
_cell.length_a   1.000
_cell.length_b   1.000
_cell.length_c   1.000
_cell.angle_alpha   90.00
_cell.angle_beta   90.00
_cell.angle_gamma   90.00
#
_symmetry.space_group_name_H-M   'P 1'
#
loop_
_entity.id
_entity.type
_entity.pdbx_description
1 polymer ?
#
loop_
_entity_poly.entity_id
_entity_poly.type
_entity_poly.pdbx_seq_one_letter_code
_entity_poly.pdbx_strand_id
1 'polypeptide(L)'
;MLDESLLDAPEALARADRRGLLRGAAEAGARVRTATRHAAEAGIGNLAPEGRPRAVLVAGPGTAASGVADLIGALAGASAPVIPIRPTGVAAAAGALRWALPGWGGSVDLLLIATADGSEPGLALLAEQAYRRGCTVVAVAPVRSPLREAVDGVHGLVVPMAAAPHGEYDAETSAAGPGTLWALLTPLLALLDRVGLIDAPTETLQKVADRLDRTAERCGPAIATYSNPAKTLAAELADSLPLVWTEGQAAGPVGRRFAAVLAELAGRPALVAELPEALPSHGGLLAGAFAAGADPDDFFRDRVDEPEAMRARVVLLRDRPAGGLTASPAARELALSHDTAISELEPEEGSELEALAELLAVTDFAAVYASLASDNRA
;
A
#
# COMPACT_ATOMS: atom_id res chain seq x y z
N MET A 1 7.45 22.75 -0.39
CA MET A 1 6.42 23.79 -0.31
C MET A 1 5.28 23.47 -1.25
N LEU A 2 4.23 22.95 -0.62
CA LEU A 2 2.95 22.55 -1.19
C LEU A 2 2.07 23.78 -1.40
N ASP A 3 1.29 23.85 -2.47
CA ASP A 3 0.29 24.92 -2.67
C ASP A 3 -1.02 24.53 -1.95
N GLU A 4 -1.18 24.97 -0.69
CA GLU A 4 -2.35 24.64 0.13
C GLU A 4 -3.66 25.16 -0.49
N SER A 5 -3.60 26.27 -1.23
CA SER A 5 -4.79 26.83 -1.90
C SER A 5 -5.37 25.89 -2.95
N LEU A 6 -4.52 25.01 -3.52
CA LEU A 6 -4.95 24.00 -4.47
C LEU A 6 -5.83 22.93 -3.80
N LEU A 7 -5.59 22.61 -2.52
CA LEU A 7 -6.35 21.59 -1.79
C LEU A 7 -7.83 21.97 -1.67
N ASP A 8 -8.16 23.25 -1.57
CA ASP A 8 -9.54 23.75 -1.54
C ASP A 8 -10.09 24.21 -2.91
N ALA A 9 -9.40 23.84 -4.00
CA ALA A 9 -9.81 24.12 -5.38
C ALA A 9 -10.09 22.81 -6.17
N PRO A 10 -11.28 22.18 -6.02
CA PRO A 10 -11.58 20.87 -6.61
C PRO A 10 -11.39 20.80 -8.13
N GLU A 11 -11.77 21.86 -8.86
CA GLU A 11 -11.59 21.93 -10.32
C GLU A 11 -10.12 22.04 -10.72
N ALA A 12 -9.28 22.64 -9.88
CA ALA A 12 -7.85 22.74 -10.12
C ALA A 12 -7.16 21.39 -9.82
N LEU A 13 -7.56 20.70 -8.75
CA LEU A 13 -7.13 19.31 -8.47
C LEU A 13 -7.48 18.37 -9.62
N ALA A 14 -8.71 18.44 -10.14
CA ALA A 14 -9.14 17.62 -11.27
C ALA A 14 -8.32 17.87 -12.55
N ARG A 15 -7.86 19.11 -12.77
CA ARG A 15 -6.97 19.45 -13.89
C ARG A 15 -5.54 19.00 -13.67
N ALA A 16 -5.05 19.06 -12.43
CA ALA A 16 -3.71 18.59 -12.06
C ALA A 16 -3.59 17.06 -12.14
N ASP A 17 -4.69 16.34 -11.86
CA ASP A 17 -4.74 14.88 -11.84
C ASP A 17 -4.74 14.23 -13.24
N ARG A 18 -3.68 14.47 -14.01
CA ARG A 18 -3.50 13.91 -15.37
C ARG A 18 -3.42 12.39 -15.39
N ARG A 19 -3.04 11.77 -14.27
CA ARG A 19 -2.93 10.32 -14.10
C ARG A 19 -4.20 9.69 -13.51
N GLY A 20 -5.25 10.47 -13.21
CA GLY A 20 -6.50 9.97 -12.65
C GLY A 20 -6.35 9.27 -11.28
N LEU A 21 -5.36 9.67 -10.48
CA LEU A 21 -5.04 9.07 -9.19
C LEU A 21 -6.14 9.26 -8.15
N LEU A 22 -6.79 10.44 -8.10
CA LEU A 22 -7.90 10.70 -7.18
C LEU A 22 -9.10 9.82 -7.54
N ARG A 23 -9.38 9.67 -8.83
CA ARG A 23 -10.42 8.74 -9.32
C ARG A 23 -10.04 7.29 -8.98
N GLY A 24 -8.79 6.91 -9.22
CA GLY A 24 -8.29 5.56 -8.92
C GLY A 24 -8.39 5.20 -7.44
N ALA A 25 -8.16 6.16 -6.54
CA ALA A 25 -8.37 6.01 -5.10
C ALA A 25 -9.87 5.91 -4.75
N ALA A 26 -10.71 6.77 -5.33
CA ALA A 26 -12.15 6.76 -5.10
C ALA A 26 -12.84 5.48 -5.60
N GLU A 27 -12.33 4.85 -6.67
CA GLU A 27 -12.88 3.62 -7.23
C GLU A 27 -12.42 2.34 -6.52
N ALA A 28 -11.69 2.44 -5.40
CA ALA A 28 -11.15 1.28 -4.71
C ALA A 28 -12.23 0.26 -4.31
N GLY A 29 -13.38 0.72 -3.77
CA GLY A 29 -14.49 -0.18 -3.41
C GLY A 29 -15.13 -0.86 -4.62
N ALA A 30 -15.36 -0.13 -5.72
CA ALA A 30 -15.81 -0.72 -6.99
C ALA A 30 -14.81 -1.76 -7.53
N ARG A 31 -13.52 -1.52 -7.33
CA ARG A 31 -12.44 -2.40 -7.75
C ARG A 31 -12.40 -3.69 -6.95
N VAL A 32 -12.59 -3.62 -5.63
CA VAL A 32 -12.76 -4.81 -4.77
C VAL A 32 -13.90 -5.67 -5.28
N ARG A 33 -15.09 -5.10 -5.53
CA ARG A 33 -16.25 -5.87 -6.02
C ARG A 33 -15.98 -6.53 -7.38
N THR A 34 -15.34 -5.80 -8.29
CA THR A 34 -14.97 -6.33 -9.61
C THR A 34 -13.95 -7.46 -9.50
N ALA A 35 -12.94 -7.30 -8.65
CA ALA A 35 -11.90 -8.29 -8.42
C ALA A 35 -12.44 -9.56 -7.73
N THR A 36 -13.35 -9.41 -6.77
CA THR A 36 -14.07 -10.54 -6.14
C THR A 36 -14.86 -11.33 -7.18
N ARG A 37 -15.55 -10.64 -8.10
CA ARG A 37 -16.24 -11.29 -9.22
C ARG A 37 -15.27 -12.03 -10.14
N HIS A 38 -14.14 -11.41 -10.52
CA HIS A 38 -13.11 -12.07 -11.33
C HIS A 38 -12.52 -13.30 -10.65
N ALA A 39 -12.31 -13.26 -9.33
CA ALA A 39 -11.86 -14.40 -8.55
C ALA A 39 -12.87 -15.58 -8.60
N ALA A 40 -14.17 -15.27 -8.47
CA ALA A 40 -15.22 -16.27 -8.62
C ALA A 40 -15.30 -16.84 -10.04
N GLU A 41 -15.23 -15.99 -11.07
CA GLU A 41 -15.24 -16.39 -12.49
C GLU A 41 -14.01 -17.22 -12.87
N ALA A 42 -12.85 -16.96 -12.26
CA ALA A 42 -11.64 -17.75 -12.42
C ALA A 42 -11.71 -19.11 -11.69
N GLY A 43 -12.76 -19.36 -10.90
CA GLY A 43 -12.99 -20.64 -10.25
C GLY A 43 -12.32 -20.81 -8.88
N ILE A 44 -11.87 -19.73 -8.23
CA ILE A 44 -11.27 -19.81 -6.87
C ILE A 44 -12.21 -20.53 -5.91
N GLY A 45 -13.51 -20.22 -5.94
CA GLY A 45 -14.51 -20.88 -5.08
C GLY A 45 -14.61 -22.41 -5.29
N ASN A 46 -14.27 -22.88 -6.48
CA ASN A 46 -14.37 -24.30 -6.87
C ASN A 46 -13.08 -25.09 -6.61
N LEU A 47 -12.00 -24.44 -6.18
CA LEU A 47 -10.76 -25.12 -5.84
C LEU A 47 -11.01 -26.15 -4.73
N ALA A 48 -10.31 -27.27 -4.74
CA ALA A 48 -10.34 -28.28 -3.69
C ALA A 48 -8.91 -28.49 -3.16
N PRO A 49 -8.38 -27.56 -2.34
CA PRO A 49 -7.00 -27.62 -1.88
C PRO A 49 -6.77 -28.85 -1.00
N GLU A 50 -5.67 -29.56 -1.24
CA GLU A 50 -5.22 -30.72 -0.46
C GLU A 50 -4.50 -30.28 0.84
N GLY A 51 -5.15 -29.39 1.60
CA GLY A 51 -4.60 -28.78 2.81
C GLY A 51 -4.03 -27.37 2.60
N ARG A 52 -3.42 -26.85 3.67
CA ARG A 52 -2.79 -25.52 3.65
C ARG A 52 -1.39 -25.61 3.02
N PRO A 53 -0.97 -24.62 2.22
CA PRO A 53 0.39 -24.56 1.73
C PRO A 53 1.37 -24.40 2.91
N ARG A 54 2.56 -25.02 2.79
CA ARG A 54 3.64 -24.90 3.77
C ARG A 54 4.17 -23.47 3.83
N ALA A 55 4.34 -22.82 2.69
CA ALA A 55 4.77 -21.44 2.56
C ALA A 55 4.09 -20.77 1.36
N VAL A 56 3.94 -19.45 1.44
CA VAL A 56 3.45 -18.60 0.36
C VAL A 56 4.61 -17.75 -0.16
N LEU A 57 4.94 -17.90 -1.44
CA LEU A 57 5.94 -17.10 -2.13
C LEU A 57 5.22 -16.01 -2.92
N VAL A 58 5.61 -14.75 -2.80
CA VAL A 58 4.97 -13.64 -3.53
C VAL A 58 5.98 -12.95 -4.43
N ALA A 59 5.67 -12.83 -5.71
CA ALA A 59 6.54 -12.20 -6.70
C ALA A 59 5.79 -11.19 -7.55
N GLY A 60 6.44 -10.07 -7.85
CA GLY A 60 5.91 -9.03 -8.70
C GLY A 60 6.77 -7.77 -8.63
N PRO A 61 6.70 -6.88 -9.62
CA PRO A 61 7.47 -5.66 -9.63
C PRO A 61 6.73 -4.48 -8.98
N GLY A 62 7.52 -3.51 -8.54
CA GLY A 62 7.02 -2.20 -8.12
C GLY A 62 6.31 -2.18 -6.77
N THR A 63 5.76 -1.01 -6.49
CA THR A 63 5.21 -0.64 -5.19
C THR A 63 3.92 -1.39 -4.85
N ALA A 64 2.98 -1.56 -5.81
CA ALA A 64 1.77 -2.32 -5.55
C ALA A 64 2.06 -3.79 -5.22
N ALA A 65 2.88 -4.50 -6.00
CA ALA A 65 3.18 -5.90 -5.73
C ALA A 65 3.97 -6.11 -4.42
N SER A 66 4.89 -5.19 -4.11
CA SER A 66 5.60 -5.21 -2.82
C SER A 66 4.65 -4.98 -1.65
N GLY A 67 3.70 -4.05 -1.79
CA GLY A 67 2.64 -3.82 -0.80
C GLY A 67 1.72 -5.04 -0.63
N VAL A 68 1.33 -5.70 -1.73
CA VAL A 68 0.58 -6.96 -1.68
C VAL A 68 1.32 -8.02 -0.86
N ALA A 69 2.61 -8.21 -1.11
CA ALA A 69 3.41 -9.20 -0.38
C ALA A 69 3.48 -8.89 1.13
N ASP A 70 3.69 -7.62 1.49
CA ASP A 70 3.74 -7.19 2.89
C ASP A 70 2.38 -7.34 3.59
N LEU A 71 1.28 -6.99 2.92
CA LEU A 71 -0.08 -7.14 3.47
C LEU A 71 -0.48 -8.61 3.63
N ILE A 72 -0.19 -9.46 2.65
CA ILE A 72 -0.39 -10.91 2.77
C ILE A 72 0.47 -11.46 3.91
N GLY A 73 1.71 -10.97 4.07
CA GLY A 73 2.58 -11.36 5.17
C GLY A 73 2.00 -11.06 6.55
N ALA A 74 1.40 -9.89 6.75
CA ALA A 74 0.75 -9.54 8.01
C ALA A 74 -0.52 -10.38 8.28
N LEU A 75 -1.35 -10.58 7.25
CA LEU A 75 -2.65 -11.27 7.39
C LEU A 75 -2.49 -12.79 7.51
N ALA A 76 -1.63 -13.40 6.70
CA ALA A 76 -1.49 -14.85 6.60
C ALA A 76 -0.26 -15.42 7.35
N GLY A 77 0.67 -14.56 7.80
CA GLY A 77 1.96 -14.97 8.37
C GLY A 77 1.87 -15.86 9.61
N ALA A 78 0.80 -15.70 10.40
CA ALA A 78 0.52 -16.56 11.55
C ALA A 78 0.10 -17.99 11.13
N SER A 79 -0.49 -18.13 9.94
CA SER A 79 -0.96 -19.42 9.39
C SER A 79 0.12 -20.13 8.58
N ALA A 80 0.89 -19.39 7.77
CA ALA A 80 1.98 -19.91 6.97
C ALA A 80 3.03 -18.80 6.69
N PRO A 81 4.35 -19.13 6.65
CA PRO A 81 5.37 -18.19 6.24
C PRO A 81 5.09 -17.59 4.86
N VAL A 82 5.09 -16.26 4.77
CA VAL A 82 4.96 -15.50 3.52
C VAL A 82 6.31 -14.89 3.17
N ILE A 83 6.83 -15.21 1.99
CA ILE A 83 8.19 -14.87 1.60
C ILE A 83 8.16 -14.10 0.28
N PRO A 84 8.46 -12.79 0.29
CA PRO A 84 8.57 -12.02 -0.94
C PRO A 84 9.82 -12.44 -1.72
N ILE A 85 9.64 -12.82 -2.99
CA ILE A 85 10.76 -13.02 -3.92
C ILE A 85 11.06 -11.65 -4.53
N ARG A 86 12.16 -11.03 -4.08
CA ARG A 86 12.58 -9.72 -4.59
C ARG A 86 13.12 -9.84 -6.02
N PRO A 87 12.78 -8.91 -6.92
CA PRO A 87 13.38 -8.87 -8.24
C PRO A 87 14.87 -8.57 -8.17
N THR A 88 15.59 -9.09 -9.14
CA THR A 88 16.98 -8.76 -9.45
C THR A 88 17.07 -8.32 -10.91
N GLY A 89 18.15 -7.66 -11.31
CA GLY A 89 18.29 -7.23 -12.70
C GLY A 89 19.28 -6.09 -12.86
N VAL A 90 19.49 -5.71 -14.12
CA VAL A 90 20.40 -4.60 -14.49
C VAL A 90 19.68 -3.25 -14.62
N ALA A 91 18.34 -3.24 -14.60
CA ALA A 91 17.51 -2.04 -14.69
C ALA A 91 16.12 -2.30 -14.08
N ALA A 92 15.40 -1.22 -13.75
CA ALA A 92 14.03 -1.28 -13.22
C ALA A 92 12.96 -1.55 -14.29
N ALA A 93 13.33 -1.65 -15.57
CA ALA A 93 12.41 -1.92 -16.67
C ALA A 93 11.95 -3.39 -16.66
N ALA A 94 10.68 -3.64 -17.01
CA ALA A 94 10.03 -4.96 -17.08
C ALA A 94 10.92 -6.06 -17.72
N GLY A 95 11.52 -5.76 -18.87
CA GLY A 95 12.38 -6.70 -19.61
C GLY A 95 13.70 -7.06 -18.92
N ALA A 96 14.15 -6.28 -17.93
CA ALA A 96 15.41 -6.47 -17.20
C ALA A 96 15.24 -7.16 -15.84
N LEU A 97 14.01 -7.21 -15.31
CA LEU A 97 13.72 -7.81 -14.01
C LEU A 97 13.68 -9.34 -14.07
N ARG A 98 14.21 -9.99 -13.03
CA ARG A 98 14.34 -11.44 -12.89
C ARG A 98 14.00 -11.87 -11.47
N TRP A 99 13.38 -13.04 -11.36
CA TRP A 99 13.06 -13.69 -10.10
C TRP A 99 13.58 -15.12 -10.11
N ALA A 100 14.08 -15.56 -8.96
CA ALA A 100 14.57 -16.91 -8.77
C ALA A 100 13.75 -17.61 -7.68
N LEU A 101 13.22 -18.79 -7.99
CA LEU A 101 12.50 -19.57 -7.00
C LEU A 101 13.51 -20.09 -5.95
N PRO A 102 13.29 -19.84 -4.64
CA PRO A 102 14.17 -20.34 -3.59
C PRO A 102 14.40 -21.85 -3.71
N GLY A 103 15.62 -22.31 -3.41
CA GLY A 103 16.02 -23.72 -3.63
C GLY A 103 15.20 -24.74 -2.83
N TRP A 104 14.56 -24.32 -1.74
CA TRP A 104 13.69 -25.16 -0.91
C TRP A 104 12.21 -25.17 -1.37
N GLY A 105 11.83 -24.27 -2.28
CA GLY A 105 10.46 -24.14 -2.78
C GLY A 105 10.06 -25.29 -3.70
N GLY A 106 8.87 -25.86 -3.51
CA GLY A 106 8.41 -27.03 -4.24
C GLY A 106 6.91 -27.33 -4.08
N SER A 107 6.54 -28.62 -4.15
CA SER A 107 5.16 -29.07 -4.37
C SER A 107 4.17 -28.86 -3.23
N VAL A 108 4.63 -28.39 -2.07
CA VAL A 108 3.78 -28.06 -0.92
C VAL A 108 3.69 -26.56 -0.68
N ASP A 109 4.29 -25.75 -1.57
CA ASP A 109 4.30 -24.29 -1.47
C ASP A 109 3.42 -23.66 -2.56
N LEU A 110 2.95 -22.45 -2.28
CA LEU A 110 2.10 -21.66 -3.18
C LEU A 110 2.88 -20.45 -3.68
N LEU A 111 3.06 -20.32 -5.00
CA LEU A 111 3.60 -19.13 -5.65
C LEU A 111 2.47 -18.22 -6.11
N LEU A 112 2.44 -17.00 -5.58
CA LEU A 112 1.59 -15.90 -6.00
C LEU A 112 2.39 -14.93 -6.88
N ILE A 113 1.94 -14.70 -8.10
CA ILE A 113 2.48 -13.70 -9.00
C ILE A 113 1.48 -12.54 -9.10
N ALA A 114 1.88 -11.31 -8.79
CA ALA A 114 1.03 -10.13 -8.87
C ALA A 114 1.71 -9.05 -9.73
N THR A 115 1.10 -8.68 -10.85
CA THR A 115 1.63 -7.62 -11.73
C THR A 115 0.51 -6.85 -12.41
N ALA A 116 0.74 -5.54 -12.59
CA ALA A 116 -0.14 -4.64 -13.32
C ALA A 116 0.19 -4.55 -14.83
N ASP A 117 1.33 -5.10 -15.26
CA ASP A 117 1.82 -5.07 -16.65
C ASP A 117 1.72 -6.48 -17.26
N GLY A 118 2.40 -7.47 -16.67
CA GLY A 118 2.40 -8.84 -17.15
C GLY A 118 3.26 -9.08 -18.39
N SER A 119 4.01 -8.08 -18.86
CA SER A 119 5.01 -8.23 -19.92
C SER A 119 6.40 -8.65 -19.43
N GLU A 120 6.61 -8.80 -18.12
CA GLU A 120 7.90 -9.13 -17.52
C GLU A 120 8.31 -10.59 -17.82
N PRO A 121 9.31 -10.85 -18.70
CA PRO A 121 9.69 -12.22 -19.05
C PRO A 121 10.24 -12.99 -17.85
N GLY A 122 10.78 -12.28 -16.86
CA GLY A 122 11.28 -12.87 -15.62
C GLY A 122 10.19 -13.55 -14.77
N LEU A 123 8.94 -13.08 -14.84
CA LEU A 123 7.82 -13.72 -14.12
C LEU A 123 7.35 -15.00 -14.82
N ALA A 124 7.33 -15.02 -16.15
CA ALA A 124 7.08 -16.24 -16.92
C ALA A 124 8.12 -17.34 -16.60
N LEU A 125 9.41 -16.97 -16.58
CA LEU A 125 10.50 -17.87 -16.20
C LEU A 125 10.38 -18.35 -14.74
N LEU A 126 9.81 -17.53 -13.84
CA LEU A 126 9.56 -17.94 -12.46
C LEU A 126 8.43 -18.97 -12.39
N ALA A 127 7.34 -18.78 -13.13
CA ALA A 127 6.25 -19.75 -13.22
C ALA A 127 6.76 -21.11 -13.73
N GLU A 128 7.62 -21.12 -14.74
CA GLU A 128 8.26 -22.36 -15.21
C GLU A 128 9.17 -23.02 -14.17
N GLN A 129 9.93 -22.23 -13.39
CA GLN A 129 10.74 -22.77 -12.29
C GLN A 129 9.87 -23.45 -11.23
N ALA A 130 8.74 -22.82 -10.87
CA ALA A 130 7.78 -23.37 -9.92
C ALA A 130 7.17 -24.67 -10.43
N TYR A 131 6.73 -24.69 -11.69
CA TYR A 131 6.18 -25.87 -12.34
C TYR A 131 7.14 -27.07 -12.34
N ARG A 132 8.41 -26.85 -12.71
CA ARG A 132 9.44 -27.91 -12.70
C ARG A 132 9.66 -28.50 -11.30
N ARG A 133 9.32 -27.77 -10.24
CA ARG A 133 9.42 -28.22 -8.84
C ARG A 133 8.07 -28.62 -8.23
N GLY A 134 7.01 -28.67 -9.04
CA GLY A 134 5.65 -29.01 -8.63
C GLY A 134 4.94 -27.94 -7.79
N CYS A 135 5.51 -26.74 -7.65
CA CYS A 135 4.93 -25.67 -6.85
C CYS A 135 3.68 -25.11 -7.54
N THR A 136 2.59 -24.95 -6.78
CA THR A 136 1.33 -24.40 -7.30
C THR A 136 1.51 -22.93 -7.64
N VAL A 137 1.08 -22.51 -8.84
CA VAL A 137 1.20 -21.13 -9.31
C VAL A 137 -0.18 -20.50 -9.45
N VAL A 138 -0.37 -19.34 -8.84
CA VAL A 138 -1.51 -18.46 -9.07
C VAL A 138 -1.02 -17.07 -9.45
N ALA A 139 -1.55 -16.51 -10.52
CA ALA A 139 -1.19 -15.17 -10.99
C ALA A 139 -2.40 -14.24 -11.03
N VAL A 140 -2.20 -12.98 -10.62
CA VAL A 140 -3.13 -11.87 -10.88
C VAL A 140 -2.43 -10.91 -11.85
N ALA A 141 -3.00 -10.80 -13.05
CA ALA A 141 -2.38 -10.07 -14.16
C ALA A 141 -3.44 -9.50 -15.12
N PRO A 142 -3.08 -8.51 -15.98
CA PRO A 142 -3.99 -8.02 -17.01
C PRO A 142 -4.45 -9.13 -17.96
N VAL A 143 -5.70 -9.03 -18.44
CA VAL A 143 -6.36 -10.02 -19.31
C VAL A 143 -5.53 -10.35 -20.55
N ARG A 144 -4.88 -9.33 -21.13
CA ARG A 144 -4.03 -9.42 -22.33
C ARG A 144 -2.57 -9.22 -21.92
N SER A 145 -1.94 -10.24 -21.34
CA SER A 145 -0.53 -10.19 -20.93
C SER A 145 0.21 -11.47 -21.33
N PRO A 146 1.50 -11.40 -21.75
CA PRO A 146 2.32 -12.58 -22.00
C PRO A 146 2.41 -13.54 -20.80
N LEU A 147 2.38 -13.00 -19.57
CA LEU A 147 2.38 -13.81 -18.36
C LEU A 147 1.22 -14.81 -18.30
N ARG A 148 0.03 -14.43 -18.81
CA ARG A 148 -1.13 -15.33 -18.83
C ARG A 148 -0.84 -16.61 -19.61
N GLU A 149 -0.30 -16.48 -20.81
CA GLU A 149 0.06 -17.63 -21.66
C GLU A 149 1.09 -18.53 -20.98
N ALA A 150 2.08 -17.93 -20.30
CA ALA A 150 3.10 -18.68 -19.58
C ALA A 150 2.52 -19.45 -18.38
N VAL A 151 1.62 -18.84 -17.61
CA VAL A 151 0.99 -19.48 -16.44
C VAL A 151 0.00 -20.57 -16.87
N ASP A 152 -0.80 -20.31 -17.92
CA ASP A 152 -1.70 -21.31 -18.50
C ASP A 152 -0.90 -22.53 -19.03
N GLY A 153 0.25 -22.28 -19.66
CA GLY A 153 1.16 -23.32 -20.17
C GLY A 153 1.79 -24.21 -19.09
N VAL A 154 1.83 -23.75 -17.84
CA VAL A 154 2.28 -24.55 -16.68
C VAL A 154 1.14 -25.05 -15.80
N HIS A 155 -0.10 -25.00 -16.30
CA HIS A 155 -1.31 -25.40 -15.57
C HIS A 155 -1.52 -24.62 -14.25
N GLY A 156 -1.01 -23.38 -14.19
CA GLY A 156 -1.31 -22.47 -13.10
C GLY A 156 -2.69 -21.82 -13.26
N LEU A 157 -3.14 -21.14 -12.21
CA LEU A 157 -4.38 -20.36 -12.23
C LEU A 157 -4.07 -18.90 -12.54
N VAL A 158 -4.74 -18.31 -13.52
CA VAL A 158 -4.68 -16.87 -13.78
C VAL A 158 -6.01 -16.23 -13.43
N VAL A 159 -5.99 -15.26 -12.53
CA VAL A 159 -7.14 -14.40 -12.22
C VAL A 159 -6.95 -13.06 -12.92
N PRO A 160 -7.93 -12.61 -13.73
CA PRO A 160 -7.88 -11.28 -14.33
C PRO A 160 -7.80 -10.16 -13.30
N MET A 161 -6.77 -9.32 -13.40
CA MET A 161 -6.69 -8.08 -12.63
C MET A 161 -7.92 -7.22 -12.93
N ALA A 162 -8.59 -6.73 -11.89
CA ALA A 162 -9.77 -5.88 -12.05
C ALA A 162 -9.39 -4.56 -12.72
N ALA A 163 -10.13 -4.21 -13.77
CA ALA A 163 -9.99 -2.94 -14.44
C ALA A 163 -10.93 -1.88 -13.84
N ALA A 164 -10.47 -0.63 -13.69
CA ALA A 164 -11.28 0.57 -13.59
C ALA A 164 -12.45 0.54 -14.61
N PRO A 165 -13.71 0.75 -14.17
CA PRO A 165 -14.90 0.70 -15.05
C PRO A 165 -14.89 1.70 -16.21
N HIS A 166 -14.13 2.79 -16.09
CA HIS A 166 -14.14 3.93 -17.02
C HIS A 166 -12.74 4.38 -17.48
N GLY A 167 -11.72 3.55 -17.31
CA GLY A 167 -10.35 3.85 -17.72
C GLY A 167 -9.77 2.76 -18.60
N GLU A 168 -9.16 3.14 -19.72
CA GLU A 168 -8.14 2.28 -20.33
C GLU A 168 -6.98 2.15 -19.33
N TYR A 169 -6.56 0.93 -19.01
CA TYR A 169 -5.31 0.75 -18.26
C TYR A 169 -4.19 1.19 -19.17
N ASP A 170 -3.69 2.38 -18.93
CA ASP A 170 -2.37 2.72 -19.38
C ASP A 170 -1.41 2.15 -18.34
N ALA A 171 -0.57 1.20 -18.74
CA ALA A 171 0.44 0.58 -17.86
C ALA A 171 1.44 1.62 -17.32
N GLU A 172 1.55 2.79 -17.98
CA GLU A 172 2.30 3.95 -17.48
C GLU A 172 1.58 4.67 -16.33
N THR A 173 0.28 4.41 -16.12
CA THR A 173 -0.53 4.97 -15.02
C THR A 173 -0.29 4.18 -13.72
N SER A 174 0.90 4.43 -13.17
CA SER A 174 1.39 4.22 -11.81
C SER A 174 1.24 2.81 -11.21
N ALA A 175 2.37 2.09 -11.19
CA ALA A 175 2.57 0.89 -10.38
C ALA A 175 2.39 1.14 -8.86
N ALA A 176 2.46 2.39 -8.38
CA ALA A 176 2.09 2.77 -7.01
C ALA A 176 0.59 3.11 -6.81
N GLY A 177 -0.18 3.27 -7.88
CA GLY A 177 -1.56 3.75 -7.84
C GLY A 177 -2.44 3.00 -6.83
N PRO A 178 -3.25 3.70 -6.00
CA PRO A 178 -4.12 3.10 -4.98
C PRO A 178 -5.04 2.00 -5.52
N GLY A 179 -5.61 2.24 -6.69
CA GLY A 179 -6.44 1.25 -7.34
C GLY A 179 -5.66 0.02 -7.82
N THR A 180 -4.39 0.14 -8.20
CA THR A 180 -3.60 -1.02 -8.65
C THR A 180 -3.41 -2.02 -7.51
N LEU A 181 -3.20 -1.53 -6.28
CA LEU A 181 -3.11 -2.39 -5.09
C LEU A 181 -4.35 -3.29 -4.95
N TRP A 182 -5.55 -2.71 -4.91
CA TRP A 182 -6.78 -3.48 -4.69
C TRP A 182 -7.12 -4.42 -5.84
N ALA A 183 -6.72 -4.08 -7.07
CA ALA A 183 -6.87 -4.96 -8.23
C ALA A 183 -6.05 -6.25 -8.10
N LEU A 184 -4.86 -6.15 -7.49
CA LEU A 184 -3.95 -7.27 -7.26
C LEU A 184 -4.25 -8.03 -5.96
N LEU A 185 -4.55 -7.30 -4.89
CA LEU A 185 -4.73 -7.85 -3.54
C LEU A 185 -6.02 -8.66 -3.41
N THR A 186 -7.15 -8.12 -3.90
CA THR A 186 -8.48 -8.70 -3.63
C THR A 186 -8.62 -10.15 -4.12
N PRO A 187 -8.19 -10.52 -5.34
CA PRO A 187 -8.27 -11.92 -5.77
C PRO A 187 -7.40 -12.85 -4.93
N LEU A 188 -6.26 -12.35 -4.43
CA LEU A 188 -5.39 -13.11 -3.55
C LEU A 188 -6.00 -13.27 -2.16
N LEU A 189 -6.73 -12.29 -1.63
CA LEU A 189 -7.48 -12.47 -0.38
C LEU A 189 -8.53 -13.58 -0.51
N ALA A 190 -9.29 -13.59 -1.61
CA ALA A 190 -10.25 -14.66 -1.88
C ALA A 190 -9.59 -16.04 -2.02
N LEU A 191 -8.40 -16.10 -2.63
CA LEU A 191 -7.61 -17.34 -2.71
C LEU A 191 -7.13 -17.78 -1.33
N LEU A 192 -6.59 -16.86 -0.53
CA LEU A 192 -6.04 -17.13 0.80
C LEU A 192 -7.13 -17.59 1.78
N ASP A 193 -8.33 -17.03 1.68
CA ASP A 193 -9.53 -17.54 2.36
C ASP A 193 -9.83 -18.97 1.92
N ARG A 194 -9.86 -19.23 0.61
CA ARG A 194 -10.16 -20.56 0.07
C ARG A 194 -9.17 -21.63 0.51
N VAL A 195 -7.88 -21.31 0.60
CA VAL A 195 -6.83 -22.23 1.10
C VAL A 195 -6.74 -22.25 2.63
N GLY A 196 -7.58 -21.47 3.32
CA GLY A 196 -7.72 -21.45 4.77
C GLY A 196 -6.59 -20.76 5.51
N LEU A 197 -5.90 -19.80 4.89
CA LEU A 197 -4.82 -19.03 5.51
C LEU A 197 -5.31 -17.76 6.24
N ILE A 198 -6.41 -17.19 5.77
CA ILE A 198 -7.09 -16.02 6.37
C ILE A 198 -8.60 -16.29 6.42
N ASP A 199 -9.35 -15.43 7.13
CA ASP A 199 -10.82 -15.40 7.11
C ASP A 199 -11.26 -14.16 6.32
N ALA A 200 -11.57 -14.36 5.03
CA ALA A 200 -11.97 -13.29 4.12
C ALA A 200 -13.11 -13.76 3.19
N PRO A 201 -14.25 -14.21 3.74
CA PRO A 201 -15.39 -14.64 2.96
C PRO A 201 -15.94 -13.47 2.13
N THR A 202 -16.77 -13.81 1.13
CA THR A 202 -17.29 -12.81 0.17
C THR A 202 -17.99 -11.65 0.86
N GLU A 203 -18.71 -11.90 1.95
CA GLU A 203 -19.39 -10.90 2.77
C GLU A 203 -18.40 -9.94 3.45
N THR A 204 -17.25 -10.43 3.90
CA THR A 204 -16.19 -9.59 4.47
C THR A 204 -15.56 -8.72 3.40
N LEU A 205 -15.29 -9.26 2.21
CA LEU A 205 -14.79 -8.46 1.08
C LEU A 205 -15.79 -7.40 0.62
N GLN A 206 -17.10 -7.67 0.71
CA GLN A 206 -18.11 -6.65 0.45
C GLN A 206 -18.08 -5.52 1.49
N LYS A 207 -17.92 -5.84 2.78
CA LYS A 207 -17.75 -4.82 3.84
C LYS A 207 -16.50 -3.97 3.63
N VAL A 208 -15.41 -4.58 3.18
CA VAL A 208 -14.19 -3.87 2.79
C VAL A 208 -14.50 -2.88 1.66
N ALA A 209 -15.22 -3.29 0.62
CA ALA A 209 -15.63 -2.39 -0.45
C ALA A 209 -16.50 -1.22 0.06
N ASP A 210 -17.48 -1.50 0.92
CA ASP A 210 -18.35 -0.48 1.51
C ASP A 210 -17.57 0.49 2.44
N ARG A 211 -16.53 0.00 3.12
CA ARG A 211 -15.61 0.81 3.93
C ARG A 211 -14.77 1.75 3.07
N LEU A 212 -14.25 1.25 1.95
CA LEU A 212 -13.49 2.04 0.99
C LEU A 212 -14.34 3.15 0.38
N ASP A 213 -15.59 2.86 -0.01
CA ASP A 213 -16.50 3.86 -0.57
C ASP A 213 -16.82 4.98 0.43
N ARG A 214 -17.14 4.63 1.68
CA ARG A 214 -17.35 5.63 2.76
C ARG A 214 -16.09 6.48 3.02
N THR A 215 -14.92 5.87 2.94
CA THR A 215 -13.65 6.61 3.10
C THR A 215 -13.42 7.54 1.92
N ALA A 216 -13.73 7.12 0.69
CA ALA A 216 -13.64 7.95 -0.50
C ALA A 216 -14.60 9.16 -0.45
N GLU A 217 -15.81 8.99 0.08
CA GLU A 217 -16.75 10.10 0.30
C GLU A 217 -16.18 11.16 1.25
N ARG A 218 -15.50 10.73 2.32
CA ARG A 218 -14.85 11.62 3.31
C ARG A 218 -13.57 12.27 2.79
N CYS A 219 -12.80 11.53 1.99
CA CYS A 219 -11.50 11.97 1.46
C CYS A 219 -11.60 12.66 0.10
N GLY A 220 -12.79 12.74 -0.50
CA GLY A 220 -12.99 13.23 -1.87
C GLY A 220 -12.59 14.71 -2.09
N PRO A 221 -12.26 15.09 -3.34
CA PRO A 221 -11.71 16.42 -3.63
C PRO A 221 -12.71 17.55 -3.39
N ALA A 222 -14.02 17.28 -3.40
CA ALA A 222 -15.06 18.26 -3.11
C ALA A 222 -15.22 18.56 -1.60
N ILE A 223 -14.65 17.73 -0.72
CA ILE A 223 -14.71 17.94 0.72
C ILE A 223 -13.66 18.98 1.12
N ALA A 224 -14.06 19.99 1.88
CA ALA A 224 -13.18 21.04 2.36
C ALA A 224 -12.02 20.47 3.21
N THR A 225 -10.84 21.10 3.14
CA THR A 225 -9.61 20.58 3.79
C THR A 225 -9.82 20.25 5.27
N TYR A 226 -10.46 21.13 6.05
CA TYR A 226 -10.64 20.97 7.50
C TYR A 226 -11.49 19.75 7.93
N SER A 227 -12.32 19.21 7.03
CA SER A 227 -13.14 18.02 7.28
C SER A 227 -12.68 16.79 6.50
N ASN A 228 -11.63 16.95 5.68
CA ASN A 228 -11.04 15.90 4.87
C ASN A 228 -9.73 15.42 5.53
N PRO A 229 -9.70 14.20 6.09
CA PRO A 229 -8.53 13.71 6.80
C PRO A 229 -7.31 13.55 5.88
N ALA A 230 -7.51 13.21 4.60
CA ALA A 230 -6.42 13.03 3.66
C ALA A 230 -5.81 14.36 3.20
N LYS A 231 -6.63 15.39 2.95
CA LYS A 231 -6.10 16.74 2.64
C LYS A 231 -5.39 17.35 3.84
N THR A 232 -5.99 17.21 5.03
CA THR A 232 -5.36 17.63 6.29
C THR A 232 -4.00 16.97 6.45
N LEU A 233 -3.92 15.64 6.32
CA LEU A 233 -2.65 14.93 6.40
C LEU A 233 -1.66 15.37 5.31
N ALA A 234 -2.10 15.57 4.06
CA ALA A 234 -1.21 16.05 3.00
C ALA A 234 -0.60 17.43 3.29
N ALA A 235 -1.43 18.37 3.77
CA ALA A 235 -0.99 19.71 4.18
C ALA A 235 -0.03 19.65 5.36
N GLU A 236 -0.35 18.85 6.37
CA GLU A 236 0.51 18.60 7.51
C GLU A 236 1.87 18.02 7.10
N LEU A 237 1.90 17.14 6.09
CA LEU A 237 3.16 16.59 5.66
C LEU A 237 3.98 17.61 4.86
N ALA A 238 3.38 18.57 4.15
CA ALA A 238 3.96 19.53 3.17
C ALA A 238 5.44 19.92 3.34
N ASP A 239 5.84 20.29 4.55
CA ASP A 239 7.19 20.78 4.86
C ASP A 239 7.80 20.07 6.09
N SER A 240 7.43 18.80 6.30
CA SER A 240 7.95 17.94 7.36
C SER A 240 8.64 16.68 6.82
N LEU A 241 9.46 16.06 7.67
CA LEU A 241 9.95 14.69 7.53
C LEU A 241 8.99 13.74 8.29
N PRO A 242 8.15 12.96 7.58
CA PRO A 242 7.22 12.03 8.21
C PRO A 242 7.97 10.87 8.86
N LEU A 243 7.70 10.66 10.16
CA LEU A 243 8.07 9.49 10.93
C LEU A 243 6.80 8.66 11.14
N VAL A 244 6.57 7.69 10.27
CA VAL A 244 5.38 6.83 10.28
C VAL A 244 5.57 5.76 11.34
N TRP A 245 4.90 5.93 12.47
CA TRP A 245 4.86 4.96 13.56
C TRP A 245 3.62 4.10 13.43
N THR A 246 3.81 2.78 13.41
CA THR A 246 2.71 1.84 13.20
C THR A 246 2.52 0.96 14.43
N GLU A 247 1.29 0.75 14.84
CA GLU A 247 0.93 -0.17 15.93
C GLU A 247 -0.27 -1.01 15.52
N GLY A 248 -0.12 -2.34 15.57
CA GLY A 248 -1.13 -3.23 15.05
C GLY A 248 -0.60 -4.27 14.07
N GLN A 249 -1.41 -5.28 13.78
CA GLN A 249 -1.05 -6.38 12.90
C GLN A 249 -0.97 -5.94 11.42
N ALA A 250 -1.93 -5.13 10.99
CA ALA A 250 -2.10 -4.62 9.64
C ALA A 250 -1.41 -3.25 9.43
N ALA A 251 -1.19 -2.44 10.48
CA ALA A 251 -0.68 -1.08 10.37
C ALA A 251 0.75 -1.00 9.80
N GLY A 252 1.63 -1.97 10.11
CA GLY A 252 3.03 -1.99 9.65
C GLY A 252 3.18 -1.96 8.11
N PRO A 253 2.59 -2.92 7.38
CA PRO A 253 2.52 -2.89 5.92
C PRO A 253 1.90 -1.62 5.34
N VAL A 254 0.86 -1.06 5.99
CA VAL A 254 0.23 0.19 5.54
C VAL A 254 1.22 1.35 5.63
N GLY A 255 1.95 1.48 6.73
CA GLY A 255 2.98 2.50 6.89
C GLY A 255 4.11 2.38 5.85
N ARG A 256 4.58 1.16 5.59
CA ARG A 256 5.60 0.91 4.55
C ARG A 256 5.10 1.27 3.15
N ARG A 257 3.86 0.91 2.83
CA ARG A 257 3.22 1.33 1.58
C ARG A 257 3.11 2.85 1.52
N PHE A 258 2.64 3.50 2.57
CA PHE A 258 2.45 4.95 2.57
C PHE A 258 3.76 5.69 2.28
N ALA A 259 4.86 5.28 2.92
CA ALA A 259 6.18 5.83 2.63
C ALA A 259 6.63 5.58 1.19
N ALA A 260 6.40 4.38 0.66
CA ALA A 260 6.74 4.06 -0.73
C ALA A 260 5.92 4.89 -1.74
N VAL A 261 4.63 5.08 -1.48
CA VAL A 261 3.74 5.88 -2.35
C VAL A 261 4.05 7.37 -2.26
N LEU A 262 4.39 7.90 -1.08
CA LEU A 262 4.89 9.27 -0.92
C LEU A 262 6.18 9.50 -1.73
N ALA A 263 7.11 8.54 -1.68
CA ALA A 263 8.34 8.62 -2.44
C ALA A 263 8.11 8.54 -3.96
N GLU A 264 7.28 7.59 -4.42
CA GLU A 264 7.04 7.37 -5.85
C GLU A 264 6.16 8.44 -6.49
N LEU A 265 5.10 8.90 -5.81
CA LEU A 265 4.14 9.86 -6.38
C LEU A 265 4.48 11.31 -6.10
N ALA A 266 4.90 11.61 -4.86
CA ALA A 266 5.13 12.99 -4.41
C ALA A 266 6.62 13.35 -4.32
N GLY A 267 7.53 12.38 -4.52
CA GLY A 267 8.97 12.61 -4.37
C GLY A 267 9.40 12.90 -2.92
N ARG A 268 8.61 12.44 -1.94
CA ARG A 268 8.78 12.82 -0.53
C ARG A 268 9.32 11.67 0.31
N PRO A 269 10.38 11.88 1.10
CA PRO A 269 10.88 10.86 2.00
C PRO A 269 9.91 10.64 3.16
N ALA A 270 9.88 9.43 3.69
CA ALA A 270 9.26 9.10 4.96
C ALA A 270 10.01 7.91 5.57
N LEU A 271 10.11 7.89 6.89
CA LEU A 271 10.73 6.79 7.64
C LEU A 271 9.65 6.04 8.40
N VAL A 272 9.71 4.71 8.36
CA VAL A 272 8.68 3.84 8.94
C VAL A 272 9.30 2.96 10.00
N ALA A 273 8.66 2.88 11.16
CA ALA A 273 9.03 1.95 12.22
C ALA A 273 7.79 1.47 13.00
N GLU A 274 7.83 0.22 13.42
CA GLU A 274 6.77 -0.41 14.22
C GLU A 274 6.99 -0.14 15.71
N LEU A 275 5.92 0.21 16.43
CA LEU A 275 5.96 0.38 17.88
C LEU A 275 6.07 -1.00 18.58
N PRO A 276 6.81 -1.10 19.71
CA PRO A 276 7.48 -0.02 20.44
C PRO A 276 8.89 0.35 19.94
N GLU A 277 9.47 -0.43 19.01
CA GLU A 277 10.86 -0.23 18.52
C GLU A 277 11.06 1.09 17.76
N ALA A 278 9.97 1.70 17.28
CA ALA A 278 9.98 3.04 16.70
C ALA A 278 10.52 4.12 17.66
N LEU A 279 10.29 3.96 18.98
CA LEU A 279 10.68 4.96 19.98
C LEU A 279 12.21 5.13 20.06
N PRO A 280 13.01 4.07 20.31
CA PRO A 280 14.47 4.22 20.30
C PRO A 280 15.04 4.44 18.89
N SER A 281 14.46 3.82 17.84
CA SER A 281 15.03 3.91 16.48
C SER A 281 14.89 5.29 15.86
N HIS A 282 13.83 6.04 16.17
CA HIS A 282 13.63 7.42 15.70
C HIS A 282 14.02 8.49 16.73
N GLY A 283 14.38 8.13 17.97
CA GLY A 283 14.72 9.09 19.03
C GLY A 283 15.84 10.08 18.66
N GLY A 284 16.85 9.63 17.91
CA GLY A 284 17.92 10.51 17.42
C GLY A 284 17.43 11.57 16.42
N LEU A 285 16.36 11.29 15.67
CA LEU A 285 15.74 12.25 14.74
C LEU A 285 14.93 13.31 15.51
N LEU A 286 14.28 12.91 16.60
CA LEU A 286 13.51 13.78 17.48
C LEU A 286 14.37 14.69 18.36
N ALA A 287 15.62 14.31 18.62
CA ALA A 287 16.58 15.08 19.41
C ALA A 287 17.63 15.82 18.54
N GLY A 288 17.67 15.56 17.24
CA GLY A 288 18.72 16.02 16.32
C GLY A 288 18.28 17.15 15.40
N ALA A 289 18.83 17.18 14.18
CA ALA A 289 18.61 18.25 13.20
C ALA A 289 17.14 18.46 12.78
N PHE A 290 16.29 17.44 12.97
CA PHE A 290 14.87 17.51 12.64
C PHE A 290 13.98 17.91 13.84
N ALA A 291 14.55 18.08 15.04
CA ALA A 291 13.81 18.50 16.23
C ALA A 291 13.26 19.92 16.09
N ALA A 292 12.10 20.23 16.67
CA ALA A 292 11.51 21.57 16.62
C ALA A 292 12.45 22.66 17.19
N GLY A 293 13.23 22.33 18.22
CA GLY A 293 14.21 23.22 18.87
C GLY A 293 15.67 23.01 18.45
N ALA A 294 15.96 22.38 17.30
CA ALA A 294 17.34 22.09 16.88
C ALA A 294 18.21 23.34 16.64
N ASP A 295 17.58 24.51 16.54
CA ASP A 295 18.23 25.79 16.31
C ASP A 295 17.81 26.81 17.39
N PRO A 296 18.67 27.08 18.38
CA PRO A 296 18.33 27.97 19.49
C PRO A 296 18.15 29.44 19.07
N ASP A 297 18.62 29.82 17.87
CA ASP A 297 18.48 31.17 17.33
C ASP A 297 17.24 31.33 16.43
N ASP A 298 16.46 30.26 16.18
CA ASP A 298 15.31 30.27 15.25
C ASP A 298 14.25 31.33 15.62
N PHE A 299 14.06 31.58 16.91
CA PHE A 299 13.14 32.63 17.40
C PHE A 299 13.57 34.06 17.05
N PHE A 300 14.87 34.28 16.81
CA PHE A 300 15.44 35.59 16.50
C PHE A 300 15.84 35.75 15.03
N ARG A 301 15.62 34.74 14.19
CA ARG A 301 15.99 34.78 12.76
C ARG A 301 14.98 35.54 11.93
N ASP A 302 15.48 36.44 11.09
CA ASP A 302 14.68 37.15 10.10
C ASP A 302 14.49 36.25 8.86
N ARG A 303 13.33 35.59 8.78
CA ARG A 303 13.04 34.49 7.84
C ARG A 303 12.74 34.93 6.41
N VAL A 304 13.16 36.13 6.01
CA VAL A 304 12.83 36.69 4.68
C VAL A 304 13.57 35.97 3.55
N ASP A 305 14.78 35.44 3.80
CA ASP A 305 15.66 34.88 2.75
C ASP A 305 16.18 33.44 2.99
N GLU A 306 15.82 32.77 4.11
CA GLU A 306 16.28 31.41 4.43
C GLU A 306 15.16 30.35 4.29
N PRO A 307 15.40 29.21 3.63
CA PRO A 307 14.41 28.14 3.53
C PRO A 307 14.16 27.50 4.90
N GLU A 308 12.88 27.29 5.23
CA GLU A 308 12.48 26.68 6.49
C GLU A 308 13.09 25.28 6.66
N ALA A 309 13.72 25.05 7.83
CA ALA A 309 14.34 23.77 8.12
C ALA A 309 13.25 22.70 8.30
N MET A 310 13.35 21.62 7.51
CA MET A 310 12.43 20.49 7.60
C MET A 310 12.45 19.89 9.01
N ARG A 311 11.29 19.83 9.65
CA ARG A 311 11.11 19.25 11.00
C ARG A 311 10.49 17.87 10.94
N ALA A 312 10.81 17.02 11.92
CA ALA A 312 10.15 15.73 12.08
C ALA A 312 8.67 15.93 12.42
N ARG A 313 7.82 15.06 11.87
CA ARG A 313 6.40 14.95 12.24
C ARG A 313 6.05 13.47 12.40
N VAL A 314 5.46 13.11 13.54
CA VAL A 314 5.00 11.73 13.75
C VAL A 314 3.68 11.53 13.03
N VAL A 315 3.57 10.46 12.24
CA VAL A 315 2.31 9.96 11.70
C VAL A 315 2.03 8.62 12.36
N LEU A 316 1.09 8.59 13.29
CA LEU A 316 0.76 7.40 14.07
C LEU A 316 -0.41 6.64 13.41
N LEU A 317 -0.13 5.48 12.82
CA LEU A 317 -1.13 4.60 12.19
C LEU A 317 -1.44 3.43 13.12
N ARG A 318 -2.71 3.25 13.48
CA ARG A 318 -3.12 2.23 14.46
C ARG A 318 -4.33 1.46 13.96
N ASP A 319 -4.28 0.13 13.96
CA ASP A 319 -5.42 -0.73 13.61
C ASP A 319 -6.15 -1.33 14.83
N ARG A 320 -5.85 -0.79 16.02
CA ARG A 320 -6.30 -1.24 17.35
C ARG A 320 -5.76 -2.62 17.74
N PRO A 321 -4.58 -2.68 18.40
CA PRO A 321 -3.97 -3.95 18.77
C PRO A 321 -4.87 -4.76 19.72
N ALA A 322 -5.01 -6.05 19.41
CA ALA A 322 -5.77 -6.97 20.26
C ALA A 322 -5.13 -7.11 21.65
N GLY A 323 -5.96 -7.18 22.69
CA GLY A 323 -5.50 -7.47 24.06
C GLY A 323 -5.06 -6.26 24.90
N GLY A 324 -5.24 -5.03 24.41
CA GLY A 324 -5.10 -3.80 25.22
C GLY A 324 -3.68 -3.40 25.60
N LEU A 325 -2.66 -4.15 25.17
CA LEU A 325 -1.26 -3.76 25.27
C LEU A 325 -0.94 -2.77 24.14
N THR A 326 -0.67 -1.52 24.51
CA THR A 326 -0.40 -0.44 23.55
C THR A 326 0.80 0.39 24.00
N ALA A 327 1.67 0.71 23.04
CA ALA A 327 2.78 1.64 23.17
C ALA A 327 2.38 3.07 22.77
N SER A 328 1.16 3.28 22.26
CA SER A 328 0.65 4.59 21.86
C SER A 328 0.78 5.68 22.94
N PRO A 329 0.50 5.43 24.25
CA PRO A 329 0.74 6.44 25.28
C PRO A 329 2.21 6.88 25.37
N ALA A 330 3.14 5.93 25.33
CA ALA A 330 4.59 6.21 25.35
C ALA A 330 5.05 6.92 24.08
N ALA A 331 4.46 6.60 22.92
CA ALA A 331 4.69 7.31 21.67
C ALA A 331 4.25 8.78 21.75
N ARG A 332 3.04 9.04 22.27
CA ARG A 332 2.56 10.41 22.48
C ARG A 332 3.42 11.18 23.48
N GLU A 333 3.84 10.52 24.57
CA GLU A 333 4.74 11.12 25.57
C GLU A 333 6.10 11.48 24.96
N LEU A 334 6.70 10.58 24.17
CA LEU A 334 7.98 10.85 23.51
C LEU A 334 7.86 12.02 22.50
N ALA A 335 6.83 12.01 21.66
CA ALA A 335 6.60 13.11 20.72
C ALA A 335 6.42 14.44 21.45
N LEU A 336 5.63 14.46 22.54
CA LEU A 336 5.43 15.63 23.38
C LEU A 336 6.72 16.11 24.04
N SER A 337 7.56 15.20 24.57
CA SER A 337 8.84 15.57 25.22
C SER A 337 9.86 16.22 24.27
N HIS A 338 9.64 16.07 22.96
CA HIS A 338 10.47 16.62 21.90
C HIS A 338 9.74 17.71 21.08
N ASP A 339 8.60 18.21 21.56
CA ASP A 339 7.75 19.20 20.88
C ASP A 339 7.46 18.82 19.41
N THR A 340 7.33 17.51 19.14
CA THR A 340 7.12 16.97 17.80
C THR A 340 5.63 16.82 17.53
N ALA A 341 5.15 17.44 16.44
CA ALA A 341 3.76 17.33 16.03
C ALA A 341 3.38 15.88 15.70
N ILE A 342 2.15 15.49 16.05
CA ILE A 342 1.60 14.17 15.80
C ILE A 342 0.30 14.25 15.00
N SER A 343 0.23 13.47 13.93
CA SER A 343 -0.98 13.20 13.15
C SER A 343 -1.38 11.75 13.39
N GLU A 344 -2.55 11.50 13.97
CA GLU A 344 -3.00 10.15 14.34
C GLU A 344 -4.14 9.69 13.43
N LEU A 345 -4.00 8.48 12.87
CA LEU A 345 -5.03 7.80 12.11
C LEU A 345 -5.42 6.51 12.83
N GLU A 346 -6.67 6.48 13.28
CA GLU A 346 -7.31 5.30 13.86
C GLU A 346 -8.61 5.04 13.08
N PRO A 347 -8.79 3.86 12.48
CA PRO A 347 -9.96 3.52 11.70
C PRO A 347 -11.18 3.35 12.61
N GLU A 348 -12.38 3.41 12.02
CA GLU A 348 -13.61 3.14 12.75
C GLU A 348 -13.71 1.67 13.21
N GLU A 349 -14.67 1.36 14.08
CA GLU A 349 -14.97 -0.04 14.44
C GLU A 349 -15.32 -0.89 13.22
N GLY A 350 -14.77 -2.11 13.18
CA GLY A 350 -14.93 -3.06 12.09
C GLY A 350 -14.01 -4.28 12.25
N SER A 351 -14.01 -5.13 11.23
CA SER A 351 -13.03 -6.23 11.11
C SER A 351 -11.61 -5.73 10.82
N GLU A 352 -10.60 -6.58 11.01
CA GLU A 352 -9.19 -6.28 10.67
C GLU A 352 -9.03 -5.81 9.23
N LEU A 353 -9.72 -6.46 8.27
CA LEU A 353 -9.68 -6.09 6.86
C LEU A 353 -10.34 -4.73 6.58
N GLU A 354 -11.40 -4.36 7.30
CA GLU A 354 -12.00 -3.03 7.19
C GLU A 354 -11.06 -1.95 7.75
N ALA A 355 -10.42 -2.20 8.89
CA ALA A 355 -9.45 -1.28 9.49
C ALA A 355 -8.25 -1.03 8.57
N LEU A 356 -7.69 -2.11 8.00
CA LEU A 356 -6.64 -2.07 6.99
C LEU A 356 -7.08 -1.28 5.76
N ALA A 357 -8.31 -1.49 5.29
CA ALA A 357 -8.84 -0.81 4.12
C ALA A 357 -8.99 0.70 4.32
N GLU A 358 -9.49 1.13 5.48
CA GLU A 358 -9.62 2.55 5.81
C GLU A 358 -8.25 3.24 5.92
N LEU A 359 -7.29 2.63 6.63
CA LEU A 359 -5.93 3.19 6.74
C LEU A 359 -5.25 3.30 5.37
N LEU A 360 -5.37 2.27 4.52
CA LEU A 360 -4.86 2.30 3.15
C LEU A 360 -5.50 3.44 2.35
N ALA A 361 -6.82 3.56 2.38
CA ALA A 361 -7.53 4.58 1.61
C ALA A 361 -7.15 6.00 2.05
N VAL A 362 -7.13 6.31 3.35
CA VAL A 362 -6.78 7.66 3.83
C VAL A 362 -5.34 8.00 3.44
N THR A 363 -4.39 7.08 3.64
CA THR A 363 -2.97 7.32 3.33
C THR A 363 -2.72 7.42 1.83
N ASP A 364 -3.39 6.61 1.01
CA ASP A 364 -3.33 6.69 -0.45
C ASP A 364 -3.88 8.03 -0.96
N PHE A 365 -5.05 8.50 -0.46
CA PHE A 365 -5.56 9.83 -0.79
C PHE A 365 -4.59 10.94 -0.36
N ALA A 366 -4.00 10.84 0.83
CA ALA A 366 -3.06 11.85 1.33
C ALA A 366 -1.81 11.95 0.45
N ALA A 367 -1.26 10.80 0.03
CA ALA A 367 -0.11 10.78 -0.89
C ALA A 367 -0.46 11.36 -2.27
N VAL A 368 -1.67 11.11 -2.77
CA VAL A 368 -2.16 11.70 -4.02
C VAL A 368 -2.31 13.22 -3.89
N TYR A 369 -2.92 13.73 -2.82
CA TYR A 369 -3.01 15.17 -2.58
C TYR A 369 -1.64 15.82 -2.45
N ALA A 370 -0.71 15.18 -1.73
CA ALA A 370 0.67 15.65 -1.61
C ALA A 370 1.37 15.73 -2.97
N SER A 371 1.15 14.76 -3.86
CA SER A 371 1.69 14.77 -5.23
C SER A 371 1.09 15.91 -6.06
N LEU A 372 -0.23 16.02 -6.12
CA LEU A 372 -0.93 17.01 -6.96
C LEU A 372 -0.64 18.46 -6.53
N ALA A 373 -0.53 18.69 -5.22
CA ALA A 373 -0.24 20.02 -4.68
C ALA A 373 1.27 20.37 -4.67
N SER A 374 2.15 19.43 -5.04
CA SER A 374 3.59 19.67 -5.23
C SER A 374 3.97 19.89 -6.70
N ASP A 375 3.24 19.29 -7.65
CA ASP A 375 3.57 19.26 -9.08
C ASP A 375 3.36 20.60 -9.83
N ASN A 376 2.77 21.62 -9.20
CA ASN A 376 2.48 22.91 -9.85
C ASN A 376 3.72 23.83 -10.01
N ARG A 377 4.93 23.28 -9.92
CA ARG A 377 6.22 23.99 -10.04
C ARG A 377 7.09 23.54 -11.23
N ALA A 378 6.59 22.69 -12.12
CA ALA A 378 7.33 22.22 -13.30
C ALA A 378 7.11 23.09 -14.54
#